data_AF-A0A355UER8-F1
#
_entry.id   AF-A0A355UER8-F1
#
_cell.length_a   1.000
_cell.length_b   1.000
_cell.length_c   1.000
_cell.angle_alpha   90.00
_cell.angle_beta   90.00
_cell.angle_gamma   90.00
#
_symmetry.space_group_name_H-M   'P 1'
#
loop_
_entity.id
_entity.type
_entity.pdbx_description
1 polymer ?
#
loop_
_entity_poly.entity_id
_entity_poly.type
_entity_poly.pdbx_seq_one_letter_code
_entity_poly.pdbx_strand_id
1 'polypeptide(L)'
;MLPSSSGKLAELVVITDAQGADSGFKTSIQSVFKKSLEGQPPPGEEMFKVLFTDETFFKGYFKTHHQIFVFLTPEGAPALSKVIDPKLIDKLVDVIQSNPNSFGVLKEDVFATNQSIFFVLAKNKAEMEAKILEKKDDLLVLALDHESKTGLRKLVGSSIGKKDSLYLQSIAEKGYAIKMPSTYKVSINNEDFTWVRKVSSGKELAHNIILFSVPYTSKEELTTAGLLKIR
;
A
#
# COMPACT_ATOMS: atom_id res chain seq x y z
N MET A 1 -5.78 22.11 -6.95
CA MET A 1 -4.89 21.05 -6.41
C MET A 1 -5.76 20.00 -5.76
N LEU A 2 -5.44 18.71 -5.94
CA LEU A 2 -6.14 17.62 -5.26
C LEU A 2 -5.72 17.57 -3.78
N PRO A 3 -6.63 17.22 -2.85
CA PRO A 3 -6.27 17.00 -1.45
C PRO A 3 -5.33 15.79 -1.30
N SER A 4 -4.58 15.70 -0.20
CA SER A 4 -3.81 14.49 0.10
C SER A 4 -4.74 13.36 0.54
N SER A 5 -4.47 12.13 0.09
CA SER A 5 -5.13 10.94 0.62
C SER A 5 -4.76 10.78 2.10
N SER A 6 -5.76 10.50 2.94
CA SER A 6 -5.66 10.42 4.41
C SER A 6 -6.07 9.06 4.96
N GLY A 7 -6.35 8.09 4.09
CA GLY A 7 -6.72 6.73 4.46
C GLY A 7 -5.68 6.00 5.31
N LYS A 8 -6.09 4.89 5.92
CA LYS A 8 -5.18 4.05 6.70
C LYS A 8 -4.35 3.16 5.78
N LEU A 9 -3.18 2.76 6.27
CA LEU A 9 -2.42 1.64 5.72
C LEU A 9 -3.17 0.33 6.01
N ALA A 10 -2.93 -0.69 5.21
CA ALA A 10 -3.60 -1.99 5.25
C ALA A 10 -5.13 -1.88 5.20
N GLU A 11 -5.67 -0.87 4.51
CA GLU A 11 -7.10 -0.66 4.30
C GLU A 11 -7.38 -0.48 2.81
N LEU A 12 -8.36 -1.22 2.30
CA LEU A 12 -8.72 -1.24 0.89
C LEU A 12 -10.23 -1.04 0.76
N VAL A 13 -10.63 -0.12 -0.11
CA VAL A 13 -12.04 0.12 -0.42
C VAL A 13 -12.44 -0.60 -1.70
N VAL A 14 -13.54 -1.33 -1.65
CA VAL A 14 -14.14 -2.02 -2.78
C VAL A 14 -15.44 -1.34 -3.13
N ILE A 15 -15.51 -0.79 -4.33
CA ILE A 15 -16.70 -0.14 -4.89
C ILE A 15 -17.30 -1.05 -5.96
N THR A 16 -18.58 -1.37 -5.82
CA THR A 16 -19.40 -2.04 -6.83
C THR A 16 -20.81 -1.45 -6.75
N ASP A 17 -21.65 -1.67 -7.75
CA ASP A 17 -23.06 -1.36 -7.63
C ASP A 17 -23.73 -2.24 -6.57
N ALA A 18 -24.81 -1.75 -5.95
CA ALA A 18 -25.50 -2.47 -4.88
C ALA A 18 -26.02 -3.87 -5.29
N GLN A 19 -26.34 -4.08 -6.58
CA GLN A 19 -26.81 -5.38 -7.08
C GLN A 19 -25.65 -6.37 -7.26
N GLY A 20 -24.46 -5.87 -7.61
CA GLY A 20 -23.22 -6.63 -7.68
C GLY A 20 -22.62 -6.98 -6.31
N ALA A 21 -23.03 -6.31 -5.23
CA ALA A 21 -22.47 -6.45 -3.88
C ALA A 21 -23.03 -7.64 -3.06
N ASP A 22 -23.35 -8.77 -3.69
CA ASP A 22 -23.90 -9.92 -2.97
C ASP A 22 -22.87 -10.61 -2.05
N SER A 23 -23.35 -11.60 -1.28
CA SER A 23 -22.52 -12.34 -0.34
C SER A 23 -21.39 -13.12 -1.02
N GLY A 24 -21.64 -13.75 -2.17
CA GLY A 24 -20.66 -14.55 -2.91
C GLY A 24 -19.52 -13.68 -3.45
N PHE A 25 -19.87 -12.53 -4.03
CA PHE A 25 -18.90 -11.52 -4.46
C PHE A 25 -18.05 -11.04 -3.29
N LYS A 26 -18.68 -10.63 -2.18
CA LYS A 26 -17.97 -10.15 -0.97
C LYS A 26 -17.02 -11.21 -0.42
N THR A 27 -17.46 -12.46 -0.31
CA THR A 27 -16.60 -13.57 0.14
C THR A 27 -15.43 -13.80 -0.81
N SER A 28 -15.66 -13.76 -2.13
CA SER A 28 -14.62 -13.93 -3.13
C SER A 28 -13.53 -12.85 -2.98
N ILE A 29 -13.93 -11.58 -2.88
CA ILE A 29 -13.01 -10.46 -2.68
C ILE A 29 -12.27 -10.56 -1.34
N GLN A 30 -12.97 -10.92 -0.26
CA GLN A 30 -12.36 -11.14 1.04
C GLN A 30 -11.32 -12.25 1.00
N SER A 31 -11.56 -13.35 0.28
CA SER A 31 -10.59 -14.45 0.13
C SER A 31 -9.30 -14.02 -0.58
N VAL A 32 -9.36 -12.97 -1.41
CA VAL A 32 -8.19 -12.39 -2.07
C VAL A 32 -7.39 -11.53 -1.10
N PHE A 33 -8.04 -10.55 -0.46
CA PHE A 33 -7.35 -9.48 0.27
C PHE A 33 -7.19 -9.70 1.78
N LYS A 34 -7.96 -10.61 2.38
CA LYS A 34 -7.87 -10.93 3.82
C LYS A 34 -7.01 -12.16 4.11
N LYS A 35 -6.18 -12.61 3.16
CA LYS A 35 -5.20 -13.68 3.44
C LYS A 35 -4.36 -13.30 4.66
N SER A 36 -4.02 -14.27 5.49
CA SER A 36 -3.12 -14.04 6.64
C SER A 36 -1.72 -13.68 6.15
N LEU A 37 -1.06 -12.78 6.88
CA LEU A 37 0.35 -12.48 6.63
C LEU A 37 1.21 -13.75 6.78
N GLU A 38 2.07 -13.99 5.79
CA GLU A 38 2.98 -15.12 5.80
C GLU A 38 3.92 -15.05 7.02
N GLY A 39 4.10 -16.18 7.70
CA GLY A 39 4.96 -16.28 8.88
C GLY A 39 4.31 -15.91 10.22
N GLN A 40 3.04 -15.47 10.25
CA GLN A 40 2.33 -15.25 11.51
C GLN A 40 1.68 -16.54 12.06
N PRO A 41 1.68 -16.76 13.39
CA PRO A 41 0.98 -17.89 14.00
C PRO A 41 -0.55 -17.74 13.86
N PRO A 42 -1.31 -18.83 13.69
CA PRO A 42 -2.77 -18.76 13.64
C PRO A 42 -3.40 -18.31 14.97
N PRO A 43 -4.43 -17.45 14.97
CA PRO A 43 -4.96 -16.72 13.81
C PRO A 43 -4.09 -15.50 13.48
N GLY A 44 -3.51 -15.47 12.27
CA GLY A 44 -2.69 -14.36 11.81
C GLY A 44 -3.52 -13.15 11.39
N GLU A 45 -2.92 -11.96 11.41
CA GLU A 45 -3.48 -10.71 10.94
C GLU A 45 -3.81 -10.76 9.44
N GLU A 46 -4.96 -10.20 9.06
CA GLU A 46 -5.40 -10.06 7.67
C GLU A 46 -4.49 -9.04 6.95
N MET A 47 -4.06 -9.34 5.72
CA MET A 47 -3.25 -8.42 4.91
C MET A 47 -3.91 -7.05 4.71
N PHE A 48 -5.23 -7.04 4.47
CA PHE A 48 -6.00 -5.82 4.32
C PHE A 48 -7.35 -5.91 5.02
N LYS A 49 -7.70 -4.83 5.70
CA LYS A 49 -9.09 -4.54 6.06
C LYS A 49 -9.85 -4.11 4.81
N VAL A 50 -10.82 -4.91 4.40
CA VAL A 50 -11.65 -4.63 3.22
C VAL A 50 -12.93 -3.89 3.62
N LEU A 51 -13.15 -2.71 3.02
CA LEU A 51 -14.34 -1.89 3.19
C LEU A 51 -15.17 -1.94 1.91
N PHE A 52 -16.39 -2.49 1.97
CA PHE A 52 -17.30 -2.49 0.83
C PHE A 52 -18.16 -1.22 0.83
N THR A 53 -18.36 -0.66 -0.36
CA THR A 53 -19.18 0.53 -0.57
C THR A 53 -19.89 0.44 -1.92
N ASP A 54 -20.99 1.16 -2.04
CA ASP A 54 -21.86 1.20 -3.23
C ASP A 54 -22.36 2.63 -3.46
N GLU A 55 -23.27 2.82 -4.41
CA GLU A 55 -23.82 4.12 -4.76
C GLU A 55 -24.71 4.77 -3.67
N THR A 56 -25.13 4.00 -2.66
CA THR A 56 -25.96 4.46 -1.53
C THR A 56 -25.11 4.93 -0.35
N PHE A 57 -23.85 4.48 -0.27
CA PHE A 57 -22.94 4.82 0.80
C PHE A 57 -22.51 6.30 0.76
N PHE A 58 -22.18 6.86 1.93
CA PHE A 58 -21.92 8.29 2.13
C PHE A 58 -21.00 8.88 1.06
N LYS A 59 -21.54 9.81 0.26
CA LYS A 59 -20.88 10.41 -0.90
C LYS A 59 -19.53 11.03 -0.51
N GLY A 60 -18.46 10.32 -0.83
CA GLY A 60 -17.09 10.83 -0.75
C GLY A 60 -16.20 10.24 0.33
N TYR A 61 -16.70 9.38 1.23
CA TYR A 61 -15.83 8.75 2.25
C TYR A 61 -14.66 7.98 1.63
N PHE A 62 -14.92 7.23 0.56
CA PHE A 62 -13.89 6.46 -0.13
C PHE A 62 -12.83 7.35 -0.81
N LYS A 63 -13.14 8.61 -1.15
CA LYS A 63 -12.29 9.47 -1.97
C LYS A 63 -10.96 9.83 -1.30
N THR A 64 -10.87 9.71 0.02
CA THR A 64 -9.64 9.97 0.78
C THR A 64 -8.81 8.72 1.03
N HIS A 65 -9.22 7.54 0.55
CA HIS A 65 -8.48 6.29 0.78
C HIS A 65 -7.32 6.16 -0.21
N HIS A 66 -6.30 5.41 0.20
CA HIS A 66 -5.11 5.17 -0.62
C HIS A 66 -5.38 4.16 -1.72
N GLN A 67 -6.20 3.14 -1.43
CA GLN A 67 -6.42 2.01 -2.31
C GLN A 67 -7.90 1.79 -2.52
N ILE A 68 -8.31 1.83 -3.78
CA ILE A 68 -9.69 1.65 -4.19
C ILE A 68 -9.72 0.65 -5.35
N PHE A 69 -10.52 -0.39 -5.22
CA PHE A 69 -10.86 -1.29 -6.31
C PHE A 69 -12.30 -1.04 -6.73
N VAL A 70 -12.51 -0.73 -8.00
CA VAL A 70 -13.85 -0.50 -8.57
C VAL A 70 -14.16 -1.64 -9.51
N PHE A 71 -15.20 -2.40 -9.21
CA PHE A 71 -15.66 -3.52 -10.04
C PHE A 71 -16.77 -2.98 -10.93
N LEU A 72 -16.46 -2.83 -12.23
CA LEU A 72 -17.32 -2.17 -13.20
C LEU A 72 -17.80 -3.17 -14.27
N THR A 73 -19.12 -3.23 -14.43
CA THR A 73 -19.78 -3.82 -15.59
C THR A 73 -20.64 -2.76 -16.30
N PRO A 74 -21.00 -2.95 -17.58
CA PRO A 74 -21.93 -2.06 -18.27
C PRO A 74 -23.27 -1.90 -17.53
N GLU A 75 -23.79 -2.96 -16.91
CA GLU A 75 -25.04 -2.92 -16.14
C GLU A 75 -24.92 -2.09 -14.85
N GLY A 76 -23.75 -2.14 -14.19
CA GLY A 76 -23.46 -1.38 -12.98
C GLY A 76 -23.00 0.06 -13.23
N ALA A 77 -22.67 0.42 -14.46
CA ALA A 77 -22.15 1.74 -14.84
C ALA A 77 -23.06 2.92 -14.43
N PRO A 78 -24.41 2.86 -14.60
CA PRO A 78 -25.30 3.94 -14.16
C PRO A 78 -25.27 4.19 -12.65
N ALA A 79 -25.10 3.13 -11.86
CA ALA A 79 -25.00 3.25 -10.40
C ALA A 79 -23.67 3.88 -9.99
N LEU A 80 -22.56 3.40 -10.56
CA LEU A 80 -21.21 3.92 -10.26
C LEU A 80 -21.00 5.37 -10.73
N SER A 81 -21.71 5.80 -11.78
CA SER A 81 -21.71 7.19 -12.26
C SER A 81 -22.32 8.19 -11.25
N LYS A 82 -23.00 7.71 -10.19
CA LYS A 82 -23.49 8.57 -9.10
C LYS A 82 -22.39 8.98 -8.11
N VAL A 83 -21.29 8.22 -8.07
CA VAL A 83 -20.20 8.38 -7.09
C VAL A 83 -18.84 8.70 -7.73
N ILE A 84 -18.63 8.25 -8.98
CA ILE A 84 -17.44 8.50 -9.81
C ILE A 84 -17.86 9.37 -11.01
N ASP A 85 -16.92 10.13 -11.57
CA ASP A 85 -17.17 10.99 -12.75
C ASP A 85 -17.79 10.16 -13.90
N PRO A 86 -19.01 10.50 -14.38
CA PRO A 86 -19.66 9.79 -15.48
C PRO A 86 -18.79 9.68 -16.73
N LYS A 87 -18.03 10.74 -17.07
CA LYS A 87 -17.16 10.72 -18.27
C LYS A 87 -16.03 9.70 -18.14
N LEU A 88 -15.59 9.41 -16.93
CA LEU A 88 -14.59 8.37 -16.68
C LEU A 88 -15.23 6.98 -16.81
N ILE A 89 -16.43 6.79 -16.25
CA ILE A 89 -17.17 5.53 -16.35
C ILE A 89 -17.48 5.20 -17.82
N ASP A 90 -17.99 6.16 -18.60
CA ASP A 90 -18.30 5.98 -20.02
C ASP A 90 -17.06 5.49 -20.81
N LYS A 91 -15.90 6.14 -20.60
CA LYS A 91 -14.63 5.71 -21.22
C LYS A 91 -14.22 4.30 -20.83
N LEU A 92 -14.48 3.88 -19.59
CA LEU A 92 -14.14 2.53 -19.12
C LEU A 92 -15.11 1.48 -19.70
N VAL A 93 -16.37 1.85 -19.90
CA VAL A 93 -17.35 1.01 -20.63
C VAL A 93 -16.92 0.86 -22.09
N ASP A 94 -16.44 1.93 -22.73
CA ASP A 94 -15.88 1.84 -24.09
C ASP A 94 -14.65 0.90 -24.14
N VAL A 95 -13.82 0.87 -23.09
CA VAL A 95 -12.70 -0.10 -22.97
C VAL A 95 -13.22 -1.53 -22.83
N ILE A 96 -14.30 -1.79 -22.08
CA ILE A 96 -14.92 -3.12 -21.99
C ILE A 96 -15.37 -3.61 -23.37
N GLN A 97 -15.94 -2.71 -24.18
CA GLN A 97 -16.45 -3.03 -25.51
C GLN A 97 -15.32 -3.23 -26.55
N SER A 98 -14.32 -2.35 -26.54
CA SER A 98 -13.22 -2.35 -27.51
C SER A 98 -12.11 -3.36 -27.19
N ASN A 99 -11.88 -3.65 -25.90
CA ASN A 99 -10.92 -4.66 -25.45
C ASN A 99 -11.54 -5.60 -24.39
N PRO A 100 -12.35 -6.58 -24.83
CA PRO A 100 -12.97 -7.60 -23.98
C PRO A 100 -12.03 -8.32 -23.00
N ASN A 101 -10.78 -8.54 -23.40
CA ASN A 101 -9.81 -9.29 -22.62
C ASN A 101 -9.04 -8.40 -21.64
N SER A 102 -9.35 -7.11 -21.57
CA SER A 102 -8.77 -6.20 -20.58
C SER A 102 -9.08 -6.68 -19.17
N PHE A 103 -8.05 -6.80 -18.34
CA PHE A 103 -8.21 -7.11 -16.93
C PHE A 103 -8.78 -5.92 -16.15
N GLY A 104 -8.23 -4.73 -16.42
CA GLY A 104 -8.60 -3.52 -15.73
C GLY A 104 -7.76 -2.33 -16.13
N VAL A 105 -8.08 -1.18 -15.54
CA VAL A 105 -7.37 0.09 -15.75
C VAL A 105 -6.95 0.65 -14.41
N LEU A 106 -5.65 0.90 -14.25
CA LEU A 106 -5.10 1.62 -13.11
C LEU A 106 -5.20 3.12 -13.35
N LYS A 107 -5.72 3.86 -12.37
CA LYS A 107 -5.70 5.32 -12.31
C LYS A 107 -5.11 5.78 -11.00
N GLU A 108 -4.20 6.73 -11.08
CA GLU A 108 -3.62 7.39 -9.91
C GLU A 108 -4.24 8.78 -9.73
N ASP A 109 -4.27 9.24 -8.49
CA ASP A 109 -4.62 10.61 -8.11
C ASP A 109 -5.95 11.11 -8.72
N VAL A 110 -7.00 10.27 -8.68
CA VAL A 110 -8.32 10.62 -9.21
C VAL A 110 -9.04 11.63 -8.31
N PHE A 111 -9.08 11.37 -7.00
CA PHE A 111 -9.75 12.23 -6.03
C PHE A 111 -8.79 12.89 -5.04
N ALA A 112 -7.66 12.24 -4.76
CA ALA A 112 -6.68 12.69 -3.80
C ALA A 112 -5.27 12.25 -4.21
N THR A 113 -4.23 12.98 -3.83
CA THR A 113 -2.84 12.60 -4.12
C THR A 113 -2.41 11.37 -3.32
N ASN A 114 -1.53 10.54 -3.88
CA ASN A 114 -1.12 9.25 -3.33
C ASN A 114 -2.30 8.28 -3.20
N GLN A 115 -3.10 8.20 -4.26
CA GLN A 115 -4.23 7.30 -4.39
C GLN A 115 -4.05 6.41 -5.62
N SER A 116 -4.34 5.13 -5.46
CA SER A 116 -4.48 4.15 -6.53
C SER A 116 -5.92 3.67 -6.61
N ILE A 117 -6.51 3.79 -7.79
CA ILE A 117 -7.82 3.26 -8.14
C ILE A 117 -7.65 2.25 -9.26
N PHE A 118 -7.87 0.98 -8.96
CA PHE A 118 -7.89 -0.07 -9.97
C PHE A 118 -9.32 -0.39 -10.37
N PHE A 119 -9.66 -0.12 -11.63
CA PHE A 119 -10.94 -0.46 -12.20
C PHE A 119 -10.85 -1.86 -12.80
N VAL A 120 -11.45 -2.86 -12.13
CA VAL A 120 -11.63 -4.20 -12.66
C VAL A 120 -12.80 -4.16 -13.63
N LEU A 121 -12.55 -4.58 -14.87
CA LEU A 121 -13.51 -4.44 -15.97
C LEU A 121 -14.04 -5.81 -16.37
N ALA A 122 -15.35 -5.96 -16.50
CA ALA A 122 -15.97 -7.18 -17.03
C ALA A 122 -17.25 -6.85 -17.81
N LYS A 123 -17.63 -7.69 -18.78
CA LYS A 123 -18.86 -7.45 -19.56
C LYS A 123 -20.13 -7.70 -18.79
N ASN A 124 -20.06 -8.55 -17.77
CA ASN A 124 -21.18 -8.94 -16.92
C ASN A 124 -20.66 -9.55 -15.62
N LYS A 125 -21.59 -9.87 -14.72
CA LYS A 125 -21.30 -10.45 -13.41
C LYS A 125 -20.56 -11.79 -13.45
N ALA A 126 -20.95 -12.70 -14.34
CA ALA A 126 -20.31 -14.02 -14.43
C ALA A 126 -18.84 -13.91 -14.86
N GLU A 127 -18.54 -13.02 -15.81
CA GLU A 127 -17.16 -12.72 -16.19
C GLU A 127 -16.39 -12.06 -15.05
N MET A 128 -17.03 -11.18 -14.27
CA MET A 128 -16.41 -10.55 -13.12
C MET A 128 -15.95 -11.57 -12.07
N GLU A 129 -16.83 -12.52 -11.73
CA GLU A 129 -16.53 -13.61 -10.79
C GLU A 129 -15.37 -14.48 -11.30
N ALA A 130 -15.39 -14.84 -12.59
CA ALA A 130 -14.31 -15.59 -13.23
C ALA A 130 -12.97 -14.82 -13.17
N LYS A 131 -12.99 -13.52 -13.47
CA LYS A 131 -11.79 -12.66 -13.42
C LYS A 131 -11.23 -12.54 -12.01
N ILE A 132 -12.07 -12.39 -10.98
CA ILE A 132 -11.62 -12.36 -9.58
C ILE A 132 -10.89 -13.65 -9.22
N LEU A 133 -11.43 -14.80 -9.64
CA LEU A 133 -10.83 -16.10 -9.35
C LEU A 133 -9.52 -16.32 -10.12
N GLU A 134 -9.50 -16.02 -11.41
CA GLU A 134 -8.34 -16.20 -12.29
C GLU A 134 -7.20 -15.23 -11.94
N LYS A 135 -7.53 -13.99 -11.59
CA LYS A 135 -6.57 -12.89 -11.37
C LYS A 135 -6.37 -12.54 -9.90
N LYS A 136 -6.77 -13.42 -8.97
CA LYS A 136 -6.66 -13.19 -7.52
C LYS A 136 -5.27 -12.75 -7.07
N ASP A 137 -4.23 -13.37 -7.62
CA ASP A 137 -2.86 -13.09 -7.20
C ASP A 137 -2.38 -11.76 -7.81
N ASP A 138 -2.79 -11.42 -9.04
CA ASP A 138 -2.54 -10.10 -9.65
C ASP A 138 -3.23 -8.97 -8.88
N LEU A 139 -4.49 -9.17 -8.47
CA LEU A 139 -5.24 -8.23 -7.63
C LEU A 139 -4.50 -7.96 -6.31
N LEU A 140 -4.04 -9.02 -5.65
CA LEU A 140 -3.31 -8.91 -4.40
C LEU A 140 -1.95 -8.22 -4.60
N VAL A 141 -1.21 -8.56 -5.66
CA VAL A 141 0.06 -7.91 -6.00
C VAL A 141 -0.13 -6.41 -6.25
N LEU A 142 -1.18 -6.00 -6.96
CA LEU A 142 -1.50 -4.59 -7.17
C LEU A 142 -1.74 -3.85 -5.85
N ALA A 143 -2.48 -4.47 -4.92
CA ALA A 143 -2.73 -3.89 -3.61
C ALA A 143 -1.44 -3.78 -2.77
N LEU A 144 -0.61 -4.83 -2.76
CA LEU A 144 0.66 -4.86 -2.02
C LEU A 144 1.71 -3.88 -2.57
N ASP A 145 1.79 -3.72 -3.89
CA ASP A 145 2.72 -2.77 -4.52
C ASP A 145 2.37 -1.33 -4.14
N HIS A 146 1.08 -0.96 -4.22
CA HIS A 146 0.66 0.38 -3.80
C HIS A 146 0.79 0.58 -2.28
N GLU A 147 0.50 -0.45 -1.48
CA GLU A 147 0.69 -0.42 -0.02
C GLU A 147 2.15 -0.16 0.32
N SER A 148 3.08 -0.86 -0.33
CA SER A 148 4.51 -0.72 -0.11
C SER A 148 5.00 0.67 -0.49
N LYS A 149 4.55 1.21 -1.61
CA LYS A 149 4.87 2.58 -2.06
C LYS A 149 4.35 3.63 -1.09
N THR A 150 3.09 3.51 -0.67
CA THR A 150 2.44 4.42 0.28
C THR A 150 3.06 4.33 1.66
N GLY A 151 3.30 3.11 2.16
CA GLY A 151 3.94 2.84 3.44
C GLY A 151 5.34 3.41 3.49
N LEU A 152 6.15 3.20 2.44
CA LEU A 152 7.48 3.81 2.33
C LEU A 152 7.37 5.34 2.32
N ARG A 153 6.49 5.92 1.50
CA ARG A 153 6.28 7.38 1.45
C ARG A 153 5.87 7.95 2.82
N LYS A 154 5.00 7.27 3.57
CA LYS A 154 4.62 7.70 4.93
C LYS A 154 5.76 7.53 5.93
N LEU A 155 6.53 6.45 5.81
CA LEU A 155 7.63 6.13 6.71
C LEU A 155 8.77 7.13 6.56
N VAL A 156 9.31 7.29 5.34
CA VAL A 156 10.53 8.08 5.07
C VAL A 156 10.25 9.47 4.43
N GLY A 157 9.01 9.76 4.05
CA GLY A 157 8.65 11.00 3.37
C GLY A 157 8.92 10.97 1.86
N SER A 158 8.70 12.11 1.19
CA SER A 158 8.91 12.31 -0.24
C SER A 158 10.32 12.78 -0.62
N SER A 159 11.14 13.16 0.37
CA SER A 159 12.53 13.59 0.18
C SER A 159 13.50 12.42 0.36
N ILE A 160 13.44 11.44 -0.53
CA ILE A 160 14.37 10.30 -0.51
C ILE A 160 15.59 10.61 -1.40
N GLY A 161 16.81 10.31 -0.94
CA GLY A 161 18.02 10.31 -1.77
C GLY A 161 18.82 11.62 -1.71
N LYS A 162 19.07 12.27 -2.86
CA LYS A 162 20.05 13.37 -3.06
C LYS A 162 19.88 14.63 -2.19
N LYS A 163 18.84 14.70 -1.35
CA LYS A 163 18.60 15.80 -0.41
C LYS A 163 18.69 15.38 1.07
N ASP A 164 18.84 14.09 1.35
CA ASP A 164 19.06 13.57 2.70
C ASP A 164 20.56 13.61 3.01
N SER A 165 20.97 14.55 3.86
CA SER A 165 22.38 14.77 4.20
C SER A 165 22.99 13.57 4.91
N LEU A 166 22.24 12.88 5.78
CA LEU A 166 22.74 11.69 6.48
C LEU A 166 22.93 10.52 5.50
N TYR A 167 21.98 10.33 4.59
CA TYR A 167 22.07 9.30 3.55
C TYR A 167 23.34 9.49 2.71
N LEU A 168 23.58 10.71 2.21
CA LEU A 168 24.76 11.03 1.40
C LEU A 168 26.06 10.93 2.21
N GLN A 169 26.07 11.43 3.44
CA GLN A 169 27.23 11.37 4.33
C GLN A 169 27.60 9.92 4.67
N SER A 170 26.62 9.08 5.01
CA SER A 170 26.87 7.67 5.35
C SER A 170 27.48 6.90 4.17
N ILE A 171 27.04 7.17 2.94
CA ILE A 171 27.64 6.56 1.74
C ILE A 171 29.09 6.98 1.60
N ALA A 172 29.37 8.28 1.70
CA ALA A 172 30.70 8.84 1.48
C ALA A 172 31.71 8.42 2.55
N GLU A 173 31.29 8.41 3.82
CA GLU A 173 32.19 8.21 4.97
C GLU A 173 32.21 6.76 5.48
N LYS A 174 31.11 6.01 5.30
CA LYS A 174 30.91 4.71 5.98
C LYS A 174 30.58 3.55 5.04
N GLY A 175 30.41 3.82 3.74
CA GLY A 175 30.14 2.78 2.74
C GLY A 175 28.75 2.14 2.84
N TYR A 176 27.85 2.69 3.65
CA TYR A 176 26.46 2.23 3.78
C TYR A 176 25.48 3.39 3.68
N ALA A 177 24.21 3.12 3.37
CA ALA A 177 23.18 4.13 3.25
C ALA A 177 21.95 3.78 4.08
N ILE A 178 21.36 4.77 4.74
CA ILE A 178 20.18 4.58 5.58
C ILE A 178 19.11 5.57 5.15
N LYS A 179 17.93 5.04 4.81
CA LYS A 179 16.72 5.85 4.61
C LYS A 179 16.04 6.02 5.96
N MET A 180 16.23 7.19 6.55
CA MET A 180 15.70 7.49 7.87
C MET A 180 14.19 7.71 7.82
N PRO A 181 13.40 7.07 8.71
CA PRO A 181 12.01 7.45 8.87
C PRO A 181 11.88 8.92 9.30
N SER A 182 10.86 9.61 8.80
CA SER A 182 10.63 11.05 9.04
C SER A 182 10.50 11.43 10.51
N THR A 183 10.11 10.47 11.36
CA THR A 183 9.95 10.63 12.81
C THR A 183 11.25 10.47 13.61
N TYR A 184 12.36 10.11 12.95
CA TYR A 184 13.66 9.94 13.57
C TYR A 184 14.55 11.16 13.34
N LYS A 185 15.45 11.42 14.28
CA LYS A 185 16.48 12.45 14.21
C LYS A 185 17.84 11.87 14.57
N VAL A 186 18.87 12.38 13.91
CA VAL A 186 20.27 12.09 14.27
C VAL A 186 20.55 12.71 15.62
N SER A 187 21.04 11.90 16.57
CA SER A 187 21.52 12.37 17.87
C SER A 187 23.04 12.50 17.86
N ILE A 188 23.73 11.46 17.41
CA ILE A 188 25.19 11.46 17.27
C ILE A 188 25.55 10.87 15.91
N ASN A 189 26.49 11.48 15.21
CA ASN A 189 27.08 10.93 14.00
C ASN A 189 28.58 11.23 14.03
N ASN A 190 29.40 10.20 14.29
CA ASN A 190 30.86 10.28 14.28
C ASN A 190 31.43 9.05 13.53
N GLU A 191 32.76 8.89 13.54
CA GLU A 191 33.43 7.80 12.84
C GLU A 191 33.05 6.41 13.39
N ASP A 192 32.89 6.29 14.71
CA ASP A 192 32.61 5.01 15.38
C ASP A 192 31.17 4.53 15.17
N PHE A 193 30.19 5.44 15.30
CA PHE A 193 28.79 5.09 15.20
C PHE A 193 27.86 6.24 14.75
N THR A 194 26.69 5.85 14.26
CA THR A 194 25.55 6.71 14.00
C THR A 194 24.44 6.33 14.97
N TRP A 195 24.04 7.25 15.82
CA TRP A 195 22.87 7.09 16.69
C TRP A 195 21.73 7.96 16.22
N VAL A 196 20.62 7.31 15.91
CA VAL A 196 19.38 7.92 15.47
C VAL A 196 18.25 7.51 16.40
N ARG A 197 17.42 8.48 16.79
CA ARG A 197 16.34 8.26 17.76
C ARG A 197 15.01 8.79 17.25
N LYS A 198 13.93 8.12 17.61
CA LYS A 198 12.57 8.64 17.41
C LYS A 198 12.31 9.76 18.42
N VAL A 199 11.84 10.91 17.92
CA VAL A 199 11.42 12.02 18.77
C VAL A 199 9.91 11.86 19.01
N SER A 200 9.51 11.47 20.22
CA SER A 200 8.09 11.40 20.60
C SER A 200 7.68 12.69 21.32
N SER A 201 6.51 13.24 20.97
CA SER A 201 5.94 14.44 21.61
C SER A 201 5.12 14.14 22.88
N GLY A 202 5.06 12.89 23.33
CA GLY A 202 4.34 12.47 24.54
C GLY A 202 4.75 11.08 25.01
N LYS A 203 4.48 10.80 26.31
CA LYS A 203 4.85 9.63 27.14
C LYS A 203 5.78 8.61 26.45
N GLU A 204 7.04 8.68 26.89
CA GLU A 204 8.24 8.13 26.30
C GLU A 204 8.21 6.62 26.08
N LEU A 205 8.33 6.23 24.81
CA LEU A 205 9.15 5.08 24.44
C LEU A 205 10.23 5.62 23.51
N ALA A 206 11.43 5.85 24.05
CA ALA A 206 12.58 6.22 23.24
C ALA A 206 12.97 5.03 22.37
N HIS A 207 12.77 5.15 21.07
CA HIS A 207 13.22 4.15 20.09
C HIS A 207 14.57 4.61 19.55
N ASN A 208 15.59 3.80 19.75
CA ASN A 208 16.97 4.09 19.35
C ASN A 208 17.42 3.08 18.32
N ILE A 209 18.04 3.56 17.25
CA ILE A 209 18.77 2.75 16.29
C ILE A 209 20.22 3.23 16.37
N ILE A 210 21.14 2.30 16.67
CA ILE A 210 22.58 2.55 16.69
C ILE A 210 23.19 1.72 15.57
N LEU A 211 23.97 2.38 14.73
CA LEU A 211 24.62 1.77 13.59
C LEU A 211 26.11 1.98 13.74
N PHE A 212 26.85 0.88 13.77
CA PHE A 212 28.30 0.87 13.86
C PHE A 212 28.82 -0.23 12.95
N SER A 213 30.12 -0.20 12.70
CA SER A 213 30.77 -1.19 11.86
C SER A 213 31.93 -1.80 12.62
N VAL A 214 32.05 -3.11 12.52
CA VAL A 214 33.19 -3.87 13.03
C VAL A 214 33.90 -4.52 11.84
N PRO A 215 35.24 -4.57 11.81
CA PRO A 215 35.97 -5.28 10.77
C PRO A 215 35.54 -6.74 10.75
N TYR A 216 35.21 -7.25 9.57
CA TYR A 216 34.94 -8.68 9.39
C TYR A 216 36.27 -9.44 9.38
N THR A 217 36.56 -10.19 10.44
CA THR A 217 37.83 -10.92 10.56
C THR A 217 37.68 -12.41 10.28
N SER A 218 36.52 -13.01 10.62
CA SER A 218 36.31 -14.43 10.42
C SER A 218 34.83 -14.83 10.37
N LYS A 219 34.56 -16.04 9.86
CA LYS A 219 33.18 -16.56 9.74
C LYS A 219 32.55 -16.85 11.11
N GLU A 220 33.36 -17.12 12.12
CA GLU A 220 32.93 -17.37 13.50
C GLU A 220 32.20 -16.16 14.11
N GLU A 221 32.48 -14.94 13.64
CA GLU A 221 31.80 -13.70 14.07
C GLU A 221 30.31 -13.69 13.70
N LEU A 222 29.91 -14.42 12.66
CA LEU A 222 28.50 -14.53 12.21
C LEU A 222 27.71 -15.58 13.01
N THR A 223 28.35 -16.29 13.94
CA THR A 223 27.67 -17.19 14.86
C THR A 223 26.99 -16.40 15.97
N THR A 224 25.98 -16.98 16.64
CA THR A 224 25.32 -16.34 17.80
C THR A 224 26.32 -15.92 18.88
N ALA A 225 27.32 -16.76 19.17
CA ALA A 225 28.36 -16.44 20.15
C ALA A 225 29.28 -15.31 19.68
N GLY A 226 29.56 -15.21 18.38
CA GLY A 226 30.30 -14.11 17.79
C GLY A 226 29.52 -12.79 17.89
N LEU A 227 28.26 -12.78 17.48
CA LEU A 227 27.38 -11.60 17.52
C LEU A 227 27.17 -11.07 18.94
N LEU A 228 27.11 -11.94 19.95
CA LEU A 228 27.00 -11.53 21.35
C LEU A 228 28.24 -10.82 21.89
N LYS A 229 29.43 -11.02 21.29
CA LYS A 229 30.67 -10.32 21.67
C LYS A 229 30.80 -8.94 21.03
N ILE A 230 30.08 -8.71 19.94
CA ILE A 230 30.05 -7.44 19.21
C ILE A 230 29.13 -6.41 19.90
N ARG A 231 28.19 -6.89 20.73
CA ARG A 231 27.30 -6.07 21.57
C ARG A 231 28.04 -5.47 22.77
#